data_AF-A0A0C1ZPN6-F1
#
_entry.id   AF-A0A0C1ZPN6-F1
#
_cell.length_a   1.000
_cell.length_b   1.000
_cell.length_c   1.000
_cell.angle_alpha   90.00
_cell.angle_beta   90.00
_cell.angle_gamma   90.00
#
_symmetry.space_group_name_H-M   'P 1'
#
loop_
_entity.id
_entity.type
_entity.pdbx_description
1 polymer ?
#
loop_
_entity_poly.entity_id
_entity_poly.type
_entity_poly.pdbx_seq_one_letter_code
_entity_poly.pdbx_strand_id
1 'polypeptide(L)'
;MYSDPMNLKLELLVGFGLGLLVACGTPASSDDGDACPIGKHMCECLSDGSCDTNLQCVDGTCVFPGGTDETGTTGTTGTETEPETDTASEAEFGDGDGDGDPCPEGMLGCACYGNATCDEDLMCEDGTCAEIVCAEGTLGCPCYGNMTCEGSLVCEAETCVEPVCPDGQEGCACYGNDTCDDGLVCEGDVCVMSCPEGQEGCACFGNMTCNVGLLCEMGTCEAPLCPAGDVSCDCYPNMTCNVGLACLMGSCCVEGELDCACDPDMACADPLVCNMGICEQPDP
;
A
#
# COMPACT_ATOMS: atom_id res chain seq x y z
N MET A 1 30.99 -13.95 -25.12
CA MET A 1 32.28 -13.27 -25.36
C MET A 1 32.01 -11.96 -26.07
N TYR A 2 31.91 -10.86 -25.33
CA TYR A 2 32.56 -9.59 -25.62
C TYR A 2 32.25 -8.66 -24.43
N SER A 3 33.26 -8.55 -23.58
CA SER A 3 33.37 -7.56 -22.52
C SER A 3 33.65 -6.20 -23.15
N ASP A 4 33.20 -5.12 -22.50
CA ASP A 4 34.05 -3.97 -22.15
C ASP A 4 33.26 -2.91 -21.34
N PRO A 5 33.67 -2.59 -20.10
CA PRO A 5 33.27 -1.37 -19.41
C PRO A 5 34.34 -0.28 -19.57
N MET A 6 33.91 0.93 -19.97
CA MET A 6 34.78 2.11 -20.01
C MET A 6 35.00 2.67 -18.60
N ASN A 7 36.28 2.75 -18.25
CA ASN A 7 36.84 3.22 -16.99
C ASN A 7 37.08 4.74 -17.09
N LEU A 8 36.36 5.56 -16.33
CA LEU A 8 36.59 7.00 -16.27
C LEU A 8 37.40 7.33 -15.00
N LYS A 9 38.72 7.46 -15.16
CA LYS A 9 39.62 8.04 -14.17
C LYS A 9 39.51 9.56 -14.22
N LEU A 10 39.05 10.17 -13.14
CA LEU A 10 39.14 11.61 -12.91
C LEU A 10 40.14 11.85 -11.79
N GLU A 11 41.36 12.26 -12.14
CA GLU A 11 42.32 12.82 -11.18
C GLU A 11 42.09 14.31 -11.07
N LEU A 12 41.79 14.79 -9.86
CA LEU A 12 41.83 16.22 -9.53
C LEU A 12 42.88 16.45 -8.45
N LEU A 13 43.95 17.11 -8.89
CA LEU A 13 45.13 17.50 -8.14
C LEU A 13 45.05 19.01 -7.94
N VAL A 14 44.76 19.49 -6.73
CA VAL A 14 45.06 20.88 -6.34
C VAL A 14 45.38 20.90 -4.84
N GLY A 15 46.67 21.07 -4.54
CA GLY A 15 47.10 21.55 -3.23
C GLY A 15 47.13 23.08 -3.20
N PHE A 16 47.02 23.66 -2.02
CA PHE A 16 47.58 24.97 -1.71
C PHE A 16 47.77 25.08 -0.21
N GLY A 17 49.01 25.37 0.20
CA GLY A 17 49.36 25.68 1.58
C GLY A 17 49.33 27.18 1.84
N LEU A 18 49.35 27.52 3.13
CA LEU A 18 49.64 28.78 3.85
C LEU A 18 48.60 28.87 4.99
N GLY A 19 48.88 29.34 6.19
CA GLY A 19 50.02 30.04 6.73
C GLY A 19 49.71 30.34 8.20
N LEU A 20 50.78 30.49 8.97
CA LEU A 20 50.81 30.77 10.40
C LEU A 20 50.19 32.14 10.73
N LEU A 21 49.22 32.24 11.66
CA LEU A 21 48.90 33.50 12.36
C LEU A 21 48.45 33.28 13.83
N VAL A 22 49.30 33.80 14.70
CA VAL A 22 49.14 34.46 16.02
C VAL A 22 47.75 34.50 16.68
N ALA A 23 47.77 34.12 17.97
CA ALA A 23 46.68 34.12 18.94
C ALA A 23 46.20 35.51 19.41
N CYS A 24 44.90 35.61 19.73
CA CYS A 24 44.36 36.43 20.82
C CYS A 24 43.02 35.83 21.30
N GLY A 25 42.74 36.00 22.61
CA GLY A 25 41.55 35.64 23.42
C GLY A 25 40.41 34.83 22.81
N THR A 26 40.09 33.70 23.44
CA THR A 26 38.87 32.91 23.20
C THR A 26 37.62 33.66 23.70
N PRO A 27 36.68 34.08 22.83
CA PRO A 27 35.32 34.40 23.24
C PRO A 27 34.55 33.10 23.57
N ALA A 28 33.47 33.24 24.33
CA ALA A 28 32.62 32.13 24.77
C ALA A 28 32.13 31.31 23.55
N SER A 29 32.48 30.03 23.55
CA SER A 29 32.01 29.07 22.56
C SER A 29 30.58 28.64 22.86
N SER A 30 29.68 28.85 21.92
CA SER A 30 28.45 28.06 21.75
C SER A 30 28.81 26.60 21.48
N ASP A 31 28.03 25.65 22.02
CA ASP A 31 28.31 24.21 22.05
C ASP A 31 28.38 23.52 20.66
N ASP A 32 27.99 24.21 19.59
CA ASP A 32 27.88 23.62 18.24
C ASP A 32 29.12 23.79 17.34
N GLY A 33 30.22 24.39 17.83
CA GLY A 33 31.48 24.47 17.08
C GLY A 33 31.47 25.41 15.86
N ASP A 34 30.33 26.02 15.54
CA ASP A 34 30.23 27.08 14.54
C ASP A 34 30.61 28.43 15.16
N ALA A 35 31.61 29.09 14.56
CA ALA A 35 32.05 30.41 14.98
C ALA A 35 30.88 31.41 14.86
N CYS A 36 30.54 32.10 15.95
CA CYS A 36 29.51 33.13 16.01
C CYS A 36 29.74 34.17 14.89
N PRO A 37 28.83 34.31 13.90
CA PRO A 37 29.04 35.25 12.82
C PRO A 37 28.98 36.68 13.37
N ILE A 38 30.04 37.47 13.14
CA ILE A 38 30.11 38.88 13.56
C ILE A 38 28.86 39.62 13.06
N GLY A 39 28.20 40.36 13.96
CA GLY A 39 26.99 41.12 13.69
C GLY A 39 25.67 40.42 14.02
N LYS A 40 25.67 39.12 14.36
CA LYS A 40 24.45 38.38 14.75
C LYS A 40 24.14 38.51 16.24
N HIS A 41 22.91 38.19 16.62
CA HIS A 41 22.45 38.23 18.00
C HIS A 41 23.37 37.40 18.92
N MET A 42 23.78 37.98 20.04
CA MET A 42 24.78 37.44 20.98
C MET A 42 26.21 37.24 20.42
N CYS A 43 26.52 37.77 19.23
CA CYS A 43 27.88 37.79 18.69
C CYS A 43 28.52 39.20 18.78
N GLU A 44 29.83 39.26 18.50
CA GLU A 44 30.57 40.52 18.43
C GLU A 44 30.00 41.49 17.39
N CYS A 45 30.02 42.78 17.70
CA CYS A 45 29.63 43.82 16.76
C CYS A 45 30.58 43.92 15.56
N LEU A 46 30.09 44.50 14.46
CA LEU A 46 30.94 44.87 13.33
C LEU A 46 31.94 45.96 13.76
N SER A 47 33.04 46.08 13.01
CA SER A 47 34.11 47.05 13.27
C SER A 47 33.66 48.52 13.28
N ASP A 48 32.49 48.82 12.74
CA ASP A 48 31.86 50.15 12.73
C ASP A 48 30.89 50.38 13.91
N GLY A 49 30.78 49.40 14.82
CA GLY A 49 29.86 49.44 15.96
C GLY A 49 28.41 49.12 15.61
N SER A 50 28.15 48.57 14.41
CA SER A 50 26.82 48.14 13.99
C SER A 50 26.60 46.62 14.19
N CYS A 51 25.35 46.21 14.03
CA CYS A 51 24.89 44.83 14.04
C CYS A 51 23.99 44.59 12.83
N ASP A 52 23.64 43.33 12.56
CA ASP A 52 22.65 42.99 11.55
C ASP A 52 21.29 43.63 11.84
N THR A 53 20.41 43.60 10.85
CA THR A 53 19.15 44.36 10.84
C THR A 53 18.34 44.13 12.13
N ASN A 54 17.93 45.23 12.78
CA ASN A 54 17.17 45.26 14.03
C ASN A 54 17.93 44.88 15.32
N LEU A 55 19.26 44.85 15.29
CA LEU A 55 20.10 44.69 16.48
C LEU A 55 20.87 45.98 16.79
N GLN A 56 21.18 46.19 18.07
CA GLN A 56 21.99 47.29 18.56
C GLN A 56 23.26 46.74 19.22
N CYS A 57 24.41 47.35 18.90
CA CYS A 57 25.65 47.04 19.57
C CYS A 57 25.65 47.67 20.98
N VAL A 58 25.68 46.83 22.01
CA VAL A 58 25.80 47.24 23.42
C VAL A 58 27.00 46.49 24.01
N ASP A 59 27.98 47.25 24.51
CA ASP A 59 29.22 46.72 25.10
C ASP A 59 29.94 45.65 24.25
N GLY A 60 29.94 45.84 22.93
CA GLY A 60 30.64 44.96 21.98
C GLY A 60 29.84 43.73 21.55
N THR A 61 28.59 43.58 22.02
CA THR A 61 27.70 42.47 21.67
C THR A 61 26.42 42.99 21.00
N CYS A 62 25.91 42.27 20.01
CA CYS A 62 24.67 42.60 19.32
C CYS A 62 23.44 42.07 20.07
N VAL A 63 22.58 43.00 20.53
CA VAL A 63 21.34 42.70 21.29
C VAL A 63 20.13 43.40 20.66
N PHE A 64 18.91 42.93 20.94
CA PHE A 64 17.71 43.61 20.45
C PHE A 64 17.49 44.96 21.18
N PRO A 65 17.16 46.04 20.46
CA PRO A 65 16.88 47.34 21.06
C PRO A 65 15.57 47.25 21.87
N GLY A 66 15.67 47.06 23.18
CA GLY A 66 14.52 47.03 24.10
C GLY A 66 14.55 45.97 25.19
N GLY A 67 15.48 45.00 25.14
CA GLY A 67 15.66 44.02 26.21
C GLY A 67 16.60 44.53 27.30
N THR A 68 16.05 45.19 28.33
CA THR A 68 16.79 45.34 29.59
C THR A 68 16.67 44.03 30.36
N ASP A 69 17.77 43.28 30.48
CA ASP A 69 17.89 42.20 31.44
C ASP A 69 17.73 42.76 32.86
N GLU A 70 16.54 42.63 33.45
CA GLU A 70 16.36 42.83 34.89
C GLU A 70 16.88 41.61 35.66
N THR A 71 18.21 41.49 35.74
CA THR A 71 18.84 40.66 36.77
C THR A 71 18.89 41.44 38.09
N GLY A 72 17.97 41.11 39.00
CA GLY A 72 17.99 41.45 40.44
C GLY A 72 16.65 41.04 41.07
N THR A 73 16.53 40.36 42.20
CA THR A 73 17.26 40.55 43.46
C THR A 73 16.92 39.42 44.44
N THR A 74 17.87 39.10 45.30
CA THR A 74 17.79 38.30 46.55
C THR A 74 16.58 38.59 47.44
N GLY A 75 15.99 37.52 48.03
CA GLY A 75 15.06 37.61 49.15
C GLY A 75 15.00 36.29 49.94
N THR A 76 15.50 36.31 51.17
CA THR A 76 15.64 35.17 52.09
C THR A 76 14.48 35.10 53.08
N THR A 77 14.17 33.87 53.51
CA THR A 77 13.46 33.42 54.75
C THR A 77 11.95 33.69 54.91
N GLY A 78 11.18 32.57 54.95
CA GLY A 78 9.76 32.53 55.34
C GLY A 78 9.14 31.12 55.29
N THR A 79 9.41 30.34 56.32
CA THR A 79 8.84 29.11 56.89
C THR A 79 7.47 28.58 56.37
N GLU A 80 7.48 27.29 56.00
CA GLU A 80 6.50 26.18 56.23
C GLU A 80 5.02 26.32 55.82
N THR A 81 4.59 25.50 54.85
CA THR A 81 3.80 24.25 55.04
C THR A 81 3.00 23.95 53.76
N GLU A 82 3.11 22.72 53.26
CA GLU A 82 2.48 22.23 52.04
C GLU A 82 0.94 22.13 52.12
N PRO A 83 0.26 21.97 50.97
CA PRO A 83 0.06 20.60 50.50
C PRO A 83 0.37 20.42 49.01
N GLU A 84 0.92 19.24 48.73
CA GLU A 84 1.23 18.73 47.41
C GLU A 84 -0.02 18.60 46.54
N THR A 85 0.04 19.22 45.37
CA THR A 85 -0.63 18.73 44.17
C THR A 85 0.40 18.80 43.04
N ASP A 86 1.06 17.67 42.82
CA ASP A 86 1.84 17.38 41.62
C ASP A 86 0.93 17.56 40.40
N THR A 87 1.01 18.73 39.80
CA THR A 87 0.69 18.90 38.40
C THR A 87 1.98 19.38 37.79
N ALA A 88 2.69 18.44 37.14
CA ALA A 88 3.84 18.76 36.32
C ALA A 88 3.38 19.84 35.34
N SER A 89 3.80 21.08 35.59
CA SER A 89 3.70 22.15 34.63
C SER A 89 4.54 21.69 33.44
N GLU A 90 3.83 21.34 32.37
CA GLU A 90 4.42 21.07 31.08
C GLU A 90 5.37 22.22 30.77
N ALA A 91 6.60 21.86 30.41
CA ALA A 91 7.54 22.84 29.93
C ALA A 91 6.85 23.61 28.81
N GLU A 92 6.72 24.93 28.97
CA GLU A 92 6.30 25.81 27.89
C GLU A 92 7.39 25.75 26.83
N PHE A 93 7.27 24.76 25.96
CA PHE A 93 7.94 24.71 24.67
C PHE A 93 7.26 25.80 23.85
N GLY A 94 7.80 27.02 23.95
CA GLY A 94 7.51 28.06 22.99
C GLY A 94 7.79 27.51 21.58
N ASP A 95 6.95 27.91 20.64
CA ASP A 95 7.00 27.62 19.20
C ASP A 95 8.30 28.04 18.49
N GLY A 96 9.29 28.54 19.23
CA GLY A 96 10.64 28.79 18.74
C GLY A 96 10.80 30.09 17.95
N ASP A 97 9.78 30.94 17.89
CA ASP A 97 9.87 32.26 17.25
C ASP A 97 10.30 33.39 18.21
N GLY A 98 10.25 33.11 19.52
CA GLY A 98 10.73 33.98 20.59
C GLY A 98 9.77 35.10 20.99
N ASP A 99 8.50 35.06 20.59
CA ASP A 99 7.49 36.03 21.02
C ASP A 99 6.77 35.64 22.33
N GLY A 100 6.91 34.38 22.75
CA GLY A 100 6.34 33.86 23.99
C GLY A 100 4.86 33.49 23.87
N ASP A 101 4.34 33.37 22.66
CA ASP A 101 2.99 32.85 22.44
C ASP A 101 2.94 31.33 22.60
N PRO A 102 1.82 30.78 23.10
CA PRO A 102 1.66 29.34 23.26
C PRO A 102 1.56 28.64 21.91
N CYS A 103 2.43 27.65 21.68
CA CYS A 103 2.44 26.74 20.52
C CYS A 103 1.02 26.14 20.33
N PRO A 104 0.28 26.50 19.27
CA PRO A 104 -1.07 25.98 19.07
C PRO A 104 -1.05 24.47 18.83
N GLU A 105 -1.92 23.72 19.51
CA GLU A 105 -2.11 22.28 19.22
C GLU A 105 -2.36 22.06 17.73
N GLY A 106 -1.70 21.06 17.16
CA GLY A 106 -1.80 20.71 15.74
C GLY A 106 -0.71 21.29 14.84
N MET A 107 0.00 22.35 15.25
CA MET A 107 1.06 22.96 14.42
C MET A 107 2.38 22.18 14.47
N LEU A 108 3.21 22.31 13.42
CA LEU A 108 4.53 21.69 13.32
C LEU A 108 5.38 22.02 14.55
N GLY A 109 5.88 20.99 15.24
CA GLY A 109 6.66 21.11 16.47
C GLY A 109 5.83 21.28 17.75
N CYS A 110 4.51 21.42 17.66
CA CYS A 110 3.60 21.54 18.81
C CYS A 110 2.94 20.21 19.18
N ALA A 111 2.20 20.21 20.29
CA ALA A 111 1.41 19.06 20.73
C ALA A 111 0.35 18.67 19.69
N CYS A 112 0.10 17.36 19.54
CA CYS A 112 -0.98 16.88 18.69
C CYS A 112 -2.35 17.26 19.23
N TYR A 113 -3.36 17.25 18.35
CA TYR A 113 -4.75 17.24 18.79
C TYR A 113 -5.05 16.00 19.65
N GLY A 114 -6.02 16.09 20.55
CA GLY A 114 -6.41 14.99 21.46
C GLY A 114 -6.90 13.68 20.79
N ASN A 115 -7.05 13.67 19.47
CA ASN A 115 -7.33 12.51 18.62
C ASN A 115 -6.08 11.97 17.89
N ALA A 116 -4.87 12.39 18.29
CA ALA A 116 -3.59 12.04 17.66
C ALA A 116 -3.48 12.46 16.19
N THR A 117 -4.04 13.62 15.83
CA THR A 117 -3.87 14.24 14.50
C THR A 117 -3.17 15.59 14.61
N CYS A 118 -2.76 16.13 13.47
CA CYS A 118 -2.10 17.43 13.34
C CYS A 118 -2.73 18.24 12.20
N ASP A 119 -2.27 19.48 12.01
CA ASP A 119 -2.61 20.30 10.85
C ASP A 119 -2.12 19.65 9.54
N GLU A 120 -2.61 20.17 8.41
CA GLU A 120 -2.40 19.60 7.07
C GLU A 120 -0.92 19.23 6.83
N ASP A 121 -0.70 18.04 6.26
CA ASP A 121 0.62 17.45 5.94
C ASP A 121 1.55 17.12 7.13
N LEU A 122 1.01 17.08 8.36
CA LEU A 122 1.74 16.68 9.56
C LEU A 122 1.21 15.37 10.17
N MET A 123 2.10 14.57 10.75
CA MET A 123 1.73 13.38 11.54
C MET A 123 2.04 13.57 13.03
N CYS A 124 1.20 12.97 13.88
CA CYS A 124 1.45 12.94 15.31
C CYS A 124 2.46 11.84 15.64
N GLU A 125 3.68 12.22 16.01
CA GLU A 125 4.74 11.32 16.45
C GLU A 125 5.09 11.62 17.90
N ASP A 126 4.92 10.63 18.79
CA ASP A 126 5.20 10.75 20.23
C ASP A 126 4.56 11.99 20.91
N GLY A 127 3.35 12.36 20.47
CA GLY A 127 2.59 13.48 21.03
C GLY A 127 2.98 14.84 20.46
N THR A 128 3.88 14.90 19.49
CA THR A 128 4.29 16.13 18.79
C THR A 128 3.99 16.03 17.29
N CYS A 129 3.54 17.11 16.68
CA CYS A 129 3.31 17.18 15.24
C CYS A 129 4.64 17.33 14.49
N ALA A 130 4.95 16.36 13.64
CA ALA A 130 6.13 16.35 12.79
C ALA A 130 5.72 16.30 11.31
N GLU A 131 6.63 16.69 10.42
CA GLU A 131 6.43 16.47 8.99
C GLU A 131 6.26 14.96 8.72
N ILE A 132 5.40 14.62 7.77
CA ILE A 132 5.21 13.23 7.33
C ILE A 132 6.50 12.76 6.64
N VAL A 133 7.40 12.11 7.39
CA VAL A 133 8.63 11.51 6.84
C VAL A 133 8.37 10.06 6.46
N CYS A 134 7.44 9.83 5.55
CA CYS A 134 7.23 8.50 5.00
C CYS A 134 7.16 8.52 3.48
N ALA A 135 7.56 7.39 2.88
CA ALA A 135 7.61 7.28 1.44
C ALA A 135 6.18 7.26 0.88
N GLU A 136 5.92 8.07 -0.15
CA GLU A 136 4.66 8.04 -0.91
C GLU A 136 4.33 6.59 -1.30
N GLY A 137 3.07 6.21 -1.11
CA GLY A 137 2.58 4.85 -1.34
C GLY A 137 2.68 3.89 -0.15
N THR A 138 3.33 4.25 0.97
CA THR A 138 3.45 3.36 2.14
C THR A 138 2.29 3.49 3.13
N LEU A 139 2.08 2.50 4.00
CA LEU A 139 0.95 2.47 4.94
C LEU A 139 0.93 3.72 5.84
N GLY A 140 -0.20 4.44 5.85
CA GLY A 140 -0.40 5.68 6.60
C GLY A 140 0.10 6.94 5.89
N CYS A 141 0.56 6.83 4.64
CA CYS A 141 1.23 7.91 3.90
C CYS A 141 0.44 8.34 2.66
N PRO A 142 0.77 9.50 2.06
CA PRO A 142 0.15 9.95 0.83
C PRO A 142 0.22 8.89 -0.26
N CYS A 143 -0.87 8.72 -1.00
CA CYS A 143 -0.89 7.85 -2.16
C CYS A 143 0.06 8.33 -3.25
N TYR A 144 0.47 7.42 -4.12
CA TYR A 144 1.07 7.80 -5.39
C TYR A 144 0.16 8.77 -6.14
N GLY A 145 0.73 9.72 -6.88
CA GLY A 145 -0.04 10.68 -7.73
C GLY A 145 -0.99 10.07 -8.78
N ASN A 146 -1.05 8.74 -8.91
CA ASN A 146 -2.03 7.99 -9.69
C ASN A 146 -3.15 7.34 -8.83
N MET A 147 -3.30 7.73 -7.56
CA MET A 147 -4.23 7.13 -6.59
C MET A 147 -3.97 5.64 -6.32
N THR A 148 -2.71 5.23 -6.23
CA THR A 148 -2.32 3.86 -5.86
C THR A 148 -1.34 3.83 -4.69
N CYS A 149 -1.12 2.66 -4.11
CA CYS A 149 -0.23 2.44 -2.97
C CYS A 149 0.68 1.23 -3.22
N GLU A 150 1.70 1.06 -2.38
CA GLU A 150 2.62 -0.07 -2.45
C GLU A 150 1.92 -1.38 -2.04
N GLY A 151 2.24 -2.46 -2.74
CA GLY A 151 1.73 -3.80 -2.42
C GLY A 151 0.22 -3.92 -2.58
N SER A 152 -0.46 -4.34 -1.51
CA SER A 152 -1.91 -4.57 -1.46
C SER A 152 -2.69 -3.43 -0.80
N LEU A 153 -2.04 -2.31 -0.47
CA LEU A 153 -2.68 -1.15 0.14
C LEU A 153 -3.63 -0.47 -0.84
N VAL A 154 -4.65 0.19 -0.30
CA VAL A 154 -5.65 0.94 -1.10
C VAL A 154 -5.53 2.42 -0.77
N CYS A 155 -5.62 3.25 -1.80
CA CYS A 155 -5.66 4.69 -1.63
C CYS A 155 -7.07 5.12 -1.24
N GLU A 156 -7.26 5.56 0.00
CA GLU A 156 -8.52 6.08 0.52
C GLU A 156 -8.29 7.47 1.12
N ALA A 157 -9.04 8.46 0.64
CA ALA A 157 -8.89 9.87 1.06
C ALA A 157 -7.43 10.36 1.02
N GLU A 158 -6.73 10.12 -0.10
CA GLU A 158 -5.34 10.50 -0.36
C GLU A 158 -4.30 9.82 0.57
N THR A 159 -4.73 8.88 1.41
CA THR A 159 -3.86 8.11 2.31
C THR A 159 -3.89 6.63 1.96
N CYS A 160 -2.74 5.98 2.01
CA CYS A 160 -2.63 4.54 1.84
C CYS A 160 -3.04 3.81 3.12
N VAL A 161 -4.13 3.06 3.03
CA VAL A 161 -4.67 2.26 4.13
C VAL A 161 -4.61 0.78 3.77
N GLU A 162 -4.67 -0.08 4.79
CA GLU A 162 -4.93 -1.50 4.54
C GLU A 162 -6.32 -1.62 3.91
N PRO A 163 -6.47 -2.45 2.86
CA PRO A 163 -7.79 -2.74 2.32
C PRO A 163 -8.66 -3.25 3.46
N VAL A 164 -9.79 -2.57 3.69
CA VAL A 164 -10.81 -3.09 4.59
C VAL A 164 -11.27 -4.42 4.01
N CYS A 165 -11.02 -5.51 4.72
CA CYS A 165 -11.52 -6.85 4.41
C CYS A 165 -12.92 -6.93 5.05
N PRO A 166 -14.02 -6.67 4.32
CA PRO A 166 -15.33 -6.60 4.94
C PRO A 166 -15.74 -7.98 5.41
N ASP A 167 -16.31 -8.07 6.62
CA ASP A 167 -16.83 -9.33 7.14
C ASP A 167 -17.73 -10.01 6.09
N GLY A 168 -17.55 -11.32 5.92
CA GLY A 168 -18.29 -12.14 4.97
C GLY A 168 -17.61 -12.34 3.61
N GLN A 169 -16.61 -11.55 3.23
CA GLN A 169 -15.92 -11.70 1.94
C GLN A 169 -14.82 -12.77 1.96
N GLU A 170 -14.46 -13.30 0.79
CA GLU A 170 -13.43 -14.34 0.64
C GLU A 170 -12.09 -13.90 1.26
N GLY A 171 -11.55 -14.72 2.16
CA GLY A 171 -10.33 -14.43 2.91
C GLY A 171 -10.51 -13.50 4.11
N CYS A 172 -11.70 -12.96 4.34
CA CYS A 172 -12.01 -12.06 5.46
C CYS A 172 -12.67 -12.80 6.63
N ALA A 173 -12.87 -12.07 7.74
CA ALA A 173 -13.58 -12.59 8.90
C ALA A 173 -15.03 -12.98 8.55
N CYS A 174 -15.56 -14.00 9.23
CA CYS A 174 -16.96 -14.34 9.09
C CYS A 174 -17.88 -13.27 9.68
N TYR A 175 -19.12 -13.21 9.22
CA TYR A 175 -20.17 -12.48 9.93
C TYR A 175 -20.34 -13.03 11.35
N GLY A 176 -20.78 -12.20 12.29
CA GLY A 176 -20.99 -12.58 13.70
C GLY A 176 -22.07 -13.66 13.96
N ASN A 177 -22.66 -14.21 12.91
CA ASN A 177 -23.56 -15.37 12.91
C ASN A 177 -22.94 -16.62 12.27
N ASP A 178 -21.61 -16.67 12.13
CA ASP A 178 -20.84 -17.77 11.52
C ASP A 178 -21.22 -18.04 10.05
N THR A 179 -21.52 -16.97 9.29
CA THR A 179 -21.83 -17.05 7.85
C THR A 179 -20.92 -16.15 7.03
N CYS A 180 -20.96 -16.34 5.71
CA CYS A 180 -20.21 -15.57 4.73
C CYS A 180 -21.11 -15.19 3.56
N ASP A 181 -20.59 -14.42 2.60
CA ASP A 181 -21.29 -14.11 1.36
C ASP A 181 -21.63 -15.37 0.54
N ASP A 182 -22.56 -15.23 -0.40
CA ASP A 182 -23.05 -16.35 -1.21
C ASP A 182 -21.89 -17.11 -1.91
N GLY A 183 -21.85 -18.42 -1.72
CA GLY A 183 -20.80 -19.28 -2.28
C GLY A 183 -19.59 -19.48 -1.37
N LEU A 184 -19.56 -18.84 -0.20
CA LEU A 184 -18.51 -19.00 0.81
C LEU A 184 -19.03 -19.76 2.05
N VAL A 185 -18.11 -20.35 2.80
CA VAL A 185 -18.38 -20.98 4.10
C VAL A 185 -17.41 -20.45 5.15
N CYS A 186 -17.90 -20.33 6.39
CA CYS A 186 -17.07 -19.91 7.51
C CYS A 186 -16.26 -21.11 8.03
N GLU A 187 -14.95 -21.09 7.84
CA GLU A 187 -14.02 -22.10 8.35
C GLU A 187 -12.94 -21.44 9.21
N GLY A 188 -13.01 -21.66 10.53
CA GLY A 188 -12.01 -21.12 11.46
C GLY A 188 -11.98 -19.59 11.50
N ASP A 189 -13.15 -18.97 11.58
CA ASP A 189 -13.37 -17.50 11.57
C ASP A 189 -12.96 -16.80 10.26
N VAL A 190 -12.67 -17.55 9.19
CA VAL A 190 -12.35 -17.02 7.86
C VAL A 190 -13.33 -17.54 6.81
N CYS A 191 -13.79 -16.66 5.94
CA CYS A 191 -14.64 -17.02 4.82
C CYS A 191 -13.81 -17.62 3.68
N VAL A 192 -14.08 -18.87 3.35
CA VAL A 192 -13.40 -19.60 2.27
C VAL A 192 -14.41 -20.04 1.22
N MET A 193 -13.94 -20.29 0.00
CA MET A 193 -14.81 -20.79 -1.06
C MET A 193 -15.44 -22.13 -0.66
N SER A 194 -16.76 -22.20 -0.74
CA SER A 194 -17.48 -23.45 -0.52
C SER A 194 -17.12 -24.40 -1.66
N CYS A 195 -16.33 -25.43 -1.35
CA CYS A 195 -15.94 -26.43 -2.33
C CYS A 195 -16.38 -27.85 -1.90
N PRO A 196 -17.70 -28.16 -1.92
CA PRO A 196 -18.17 -29.47 -1.51
C PRO A 196 -17.61 -30.58 -2.40
N GLU A 197 -17.25 -31.72 -1.80
CA GLU A 197 -16.79 -32.89 -2.55
C GLU A 197 -17.78 -33.25 -3.66
N GLY A 198 -17.25 -33.59 -4.83
CA GLY A 198 -18.01 -33.96 -6.00
C GLY A 198 -18.46 -32.79 -6.88
N GLN A 199 -18.33 -31.52 -6.45
CA GLN A 199 -18.65 -30.35 -7.28
C GLN A 199 -17.52 -30.00 -8.24
N GLU A 200 -17.85 -29.32 -9.34
CA GLU A 200 -16.89 -28.89 -10.34
C GLU A 200 -15.80 -28.01 -9.72
N GLY A 201 -14.54 -28.30 -10.02
CA GLY A 201 -13.36 -27.64 -9.43
C GLY A 201 -12.99 -28.13 -8.03
N CYS A 202 -13.79 -29.00 -7.40
CA CYS A 202 -13.57 -29.50 -6.04
C CYS A 202 -13.03 -30.93 -6.00
N ALA A 203 -12.65 -31.38 -4.80
CA ALA A 203 -12.19 -32.74 -4.58
C ALA A 203 -13.24 -33.77 -4.98
N CYS A 204 -12.81 -34.88 -5.55
CA CYS A 204 -13.71 -36.01 -5.81
C CYS A 204 -14.24 -36.62 -4.51
N PHE A 205 -15.38 -37.31 -4.60
CA PHE A 205 -15.79 -38.21 -3.54
C PHE A 205 -14.73 -39.29 -3.30
N GLY A 206 -14.66 -39.83 -2.09
CA GLY A 206 -13.69 -40.87 -1.71
C GLY A 206 -13.72 -42.17 -2.53
N ASN A 207 -14.70 -42.34 -3.42
CA ASN A 207 -14.80 -43.43 -4.39
C ASN A 207 -14.30 -43.04 -5.80
N MET A 208 -13.59 -41.92 -5.96
CA MET A 208 -13.10 -41.38 -7.24
C MET A 208 -14.24 -41.06 -8.22
N THR A 209 -15.36 -40.55 -7.71
CA THR A 209 -16.49 -40.08 -8.53
C THR A 209 -16.85 -38.64 -8.20
N CYS A 210 -17.64 -38.03 -9.06
CA CYS A 210 -18.12 -36.66 -8.92
C CYS A 210 -19.64 -36.62 -9.06
N ASN A 211 -20.23 -35.44 -8.88
CA ASN A 211 -21.64 -35.23 -9.19
C ASN A 211 -21.92 -35.55 -10.67
N VAL A 212 -23.19 -35.82 -10.97
CA VAL A 212 -23.65 -36.23 -12.31
C VAL A 212 -23.18 -35.22 -13.35
N GLY A 213 -22.52 -35.71 -14.41
CA GLY A 213 -22.00 -34.88 -15.50
C GLY A 213 -20.54 -34.44 -15.35
N LEU A 214 -19.89 -34.78 -14.24
CA LEU A 214 -18.47 -34.48 -13.99
C LEU A 214 -17.64 -35.77 -13.92
N LEU A 215 -16.35 -35.65 -14.22
CA LEU A 215 -15.37 -36.73 -14.14
C LEU A 215 -14.32 -36.41 -13.08
N CYS A 216 -13.90 -37.43 -12.35
CA CYS A 216 -12.81 -37.28 -11.39
C CYS A 216 -11.46 -37.42 -12.11
N GLU A 217 -10.79 -36.30 -12.36
CA GLU A 217 -9.47 -36.24 -12.99
C GLU A 217 -8.43 -35.79 -11.96
N MET A 218 -7.44 -36.63 -11.72
CA MET A 218 -6.36 -36.39 -10.75
C MET A 218 -6.80 -35.97 -9.33
N GLY A 219 -8.02 -36.35 -8.92
CA GLY A 219 -8.57 -36.02 -7.59
C GLY A 219 -9.44 -34.76 -7.57
N THR A 220 -9.63 -34.10 -8.71
CA THR A 220 -10.52 -32.96 -8.89
C THR A 220 -11.67 -33.33 -9.83
N CYS A 221 -12.85 -32.81 -9.54
CA CYS A 221 -14.01 -32.96 -10.40
C CYS A 221 -13.98 -31.93 -11.53
N GLU A 222 -13.87 -32.41 -12.76
CA GLU A 222 -13.81 -31.57 -13.96
C GLU A 222 -14.95 -31.92 -14.91
N ALA A 223 -15.38 -30.93 -15.70
CA ALA A 223 -16.30 -31.19 -16.79
C ALA A 223 -15.62 -32.04 -17.88
N PRO A 224 -16.29 -33.06 -18.45
CA PRO A 224 -15.76 -33.78 -19.60
C PRO A 224 -15.45 -32.83 -20.76
N LEU A 225 -14.27 -32.98 -21.37
CA LEU A 225 -13.91 -32.27 -22.61
C LEU A 225 -14.88 -32.57 -23.76
N CYS A 226 -15.53 -33.74 -23.71
CA CYS A 226 -16.50 -34.20 -24.70
C CYS A 226 -17.65 -34.92 -23.98
N PRO A 227 -18.70 -34.19 -23.53
CA PRO A 227 -19.84 -34.81 -22.88
C PRO A 227 -20.53 -35.82 -23.80
N ALA A 228 -20.88 -36.99 -23.27
CA ALA A 228 -21.61 -37.98 -24.06
C ALA A 228 -22.92 -37.37 -24.58
N GLY A 229 -23.21 -37.56 -25.87
CA GLY A 229 -24.35 -36.98 -26.54
C GLY A 229 -24.06 -35.69 -27.31
N ASP A 230 -22.92 -35.02 -27.10
CA ASP A 230 -22.54 -33.80 -27.82
C ASP A 230 -21.90 -34.07 -29.18
N VAL A 231 -21.91 -33.07 -30.07
CA VAL A 231 -21.35 -33.20 -31.41
C VAL A 231 -19.88 -33.62 -31.38
N SER A 232 -19.53 -34.62 -32.18
CA SER A 232 -18.22 -35.29 -32.22
C SER A 232 -17.81 -36.04 -30.94
N CYS A 233 -18.72 -36.21 -29.97
CA CYS A 233 -18.48 -36.98 -28.74
C CYS A 233 -19.13 -38.36 -28.79
N ASP A 234 -18.83 -39.21 -27.81
CA ASP A 234 -19.44 -40.53 -27.69
C ASP A 234 -20.96 -40.44 -27.56
N CYS A 235 -21.67 -41.41 -28.12
CA CYS A 235 -23.11 -41.52 -27.90
C CYS A 235 -23.46 -41.84 -26.45
N TYR A 236 -24.69 -41.52 -26.05
CA TYR A 236 -25.25 -42.07 -24.83
C TYR A 236 -25.28 -43.61 -24.88
N PRO A 237 -25.26 -44.31 -23.73
CA PRO A 237 -25.28 -45.78 -23.67
C PRO A 237 -26.49 -46.45 -24.36
N ASN A 238 -27.57 -45.70 -24.57
CA ASN A 238 -28.76 -46.13 -25.31
C ASN A 238 -28.65 -45.90 -26.84
N MET A 239 -27.46 -45.57 -27.35
CA MET A 239 -27.18 -45.26 -28.77
C MET A 239 -27.96 -44.04 -29.28
N THR A 240 -28.18 -43.03 -28.43
CA THR A 240 -28.77 -41.74 -28.82
C THR A 240 -27.80 -40.60 -28.55
N CYS A 241 -28.13 -39.41 -29.05
CA CYS A 241 -27.37 -38.18 -28.84
C CYS A 241 -28.29 -37.07 -28.34
N ASN A 242 -27.74 -35.87 -28.11
CA ASN A 242 -28.54 -34.69 -27.83
C ASN A 242 -29.45 -34.35 -29.03
N VAL A 243 -30.51 -33.58 -28.77
CA VAL A 243 -31.55 -33.27 -29.77
C VAL A 243 -30.92 -32.69 -31.04
N GLY A 244 -31.28 -33.25 -32.20
CA GLY A 244 -30.75 -32.83 -33.51
C GLY A 244 -29.44 -33.51 -33.92
N LEU A 245 -28.95 -34.48 -33.13
CA LEU A 245 -27.78 -35.29 -33.44
C LEU A 245 -28.17 -36.77 -33.58
N ALA A 246 -27.51 -37.46 -34.50
CA ALA A 246 -27.62 -38.90 -34.66
C ALA A 246 -26.37 -39.61 -34.13
N CYS A 247 -26.56 -40.78 -33.52
CA CYS A 247 -25.47 -41.65 -33.11
C CYS A 247 -25.05 -42.52 -34.29
N LEU A 248 -23.86 -42.26 -34.85
CA LEU A 248 -23.28 -43.06 -35.92
C LEU A 248 -21.91 -43.58 -35.51
N MET A 249 -21.72 -44.90 -35.63
CA MET A 249 -20.45 -45.58 -35.30
C MET A 249 -19.90 -45.27 -33.88
N GLY A 250 -20.78 -44.94 -32.93
CA GLY A 250 -20.40 -44.66 -31.55
C GLY A 250 -20.15 -43.19 -31.24
N SER A 251 -20.22 -42.30 -32.24
CA SER A 251 -20.09 -40.85 -32.05
C SER A 251 -21.33 -40.09 -32.51
N CYS A 252 -21.61 -38.98 -31.85
CA CYS A 252 -22.73 -38.10 -32.16
C CYS A 252 -22.36 -37.11 -33.25
N CYS A 253 -23.22 -36.95 -34.23
CA CYS A 253 -22.98 -36.00 -35.29
C CYS A 253 -24.29 -35.42 -35.84
N VAL A 254 -24.17 -34.32 -36.59
CA VAL A 254 -25.35 -33.57 -37.06
C VAL A 254 -26.02 -34.34 -38.20
N GLU A 255 -27.33 -34.56 -38.08
CA GLU A 255 -28.11 -35.21 -39.13
C GLU A 255 -27.98 -34.42 -40.45
N GLY A 256 -27.68 -35.14 -41.53
CA GLY A 256 -27.51 -34.54 -42.86
C GLY A 256 -26.11 -34.02 -43.19
N GLU A 257 -25.14 -34.01 -42.26
CA GLU A 257 -23.75 -33.61 -42.55
C GLU A 257 -22.90 -34.74 -43.16
N LEU A 258 -21.73 -34.40 -43.71
CA LEU A 258 -20.83 -35.38 -44.34
C LEU A 258 -20.40 -36.44 -43.33
N ASP A 259 -20.42 -37.71 -43.75
CA ASP A 259 -20.13 -38.89 -42.93
C ASP A 259 -21.11 -39.10 -41.76
N CYS A 260 -22.28 -38.45 -41.79
CA CYS A 260 -23.35 -38.59 -40.79
C CYS A 260 -24.60 -39.29 -41.33
N ALA A 261 -25.49 -39.68 -40.41
CA ALA A 261 -26.77 -40.25 -40.78
C ALA A 261 -27.60 -39.22 -41.57
N CYS A 262 -28.36 -39.70 -42.56
CA CYS A 262 -29.33 -38.87 -43.25
C CYS A 262 -30.43 -38.39 -42.29
N ASP A 263 -31.01 -37.23 -42.57
CA ASP A 263 -32.22 -36.76 -41.87
C ASP A 263 -33.35 -37.82 -42.00
N PRO A 264 -34.32 -37.88 -41.08
CA PRO A 264 -35.57 -38.65 -41.22
C PRO A 264 -36.21 -38.70 -42.62
N ASP A 265 -36.08 -37.64 -43.43
CA ASP A 265 -36.57 -37.58 -44.82
C ASP A 265 -35.59 -38.18 -45.86
N MET A 266 -34.55 -38.90 -45.42
CA MET A 266 -33.45 -39.44 -46.24
C MET A 266 -32.70 -38.34 -47.02
N ALA A 267 -32.65 -37.14 -46.46
CA ALA A 267 -32.00 -35.97 -47.03
C ALA A 267 -30.66 -35.69 -46.34
N CYS A 268 -29.75 -35.07 -47.10
CA CYS A 268 -28.48 -34.56 -46.60
C CYS A 268 -28.38 -33.07 -46.93
N ALA A 269 -27.48 -32.36 -46.26
CA ALA A 269 -27.14 -30.99 -46.61
C ALA A 269 -26.55 -30.95 -48.03
N ASP A 270 -27.06 -30.07 -48.88
CA ASP A 270 -26.50 -29.87 -50.22
C ASP A 270 -24.99 -29.54 -50.12
N PRO A 271 -24.10 -30.22 -50.88
CA PRO A 271 -24.34 -31.05 -52.06
C PRO A 271 -24.34 -32.57 -51.81
N LEU A 272 -24.47 -33.02 -50.57
CA LEU A 272 -24.30 -34.42 -50.17
C LEU A 272 -25.49 -35.29 -50.63
N VAL A 273 -25.23 -36.58 -50.81
CA VAL A 273 -26.25 -37.57 -51.19
C VAL A 273 -26.33 -38.65 -50.11
N CYS A 274 -27.56 -39.02 -49.75
CA CYS A 274 -27.82 -40.09 -48.80
C CYS A 274 -27.57 -41.46 -49.46
N ASN A 275 -26.45 -42.11 -49.14
CA ASN A 275 -26.08 -43.46 -49.57
C ASN A 275 -26.15 -44.43 -48.39
N MET A 276 -27.01 -45.44 -48.49
CA MET A 276 -27.19 -46.47 -47.44
C MET A 276 -27.44 -45.91 -46.03
N GLY A 277 -28.08 -44.73 -45.93
CA GLY A 277 -28.37 -44.06 -44.66
C GLY A 277 -27.24 -43.19 -44.12
N ILE A 278 -26.17 -42.97 -44.89
CA ILE A 278 -25.05 -42.08 -44.58
C ILE A 278 -24.93 -41.01 -45.67
N CYS A 279 -24.64 -39.77 -45.29
CA CYS A 279 -24.44 -38.66 -46.19
C CYS A 279 -23.01 -38.63 -46.72
N GLU A 280 -22.84 -38.83 -48.02
CA GLU A 280 -21.55 -38.90 -48.70
C GLU A 280 -21.45 -37.83 -49.80
N GLN A 281 -20.23 -37.54 -50.25
CA GLN A 281 -20.05 -36.69 -51.44
C GLN A 281 -20.59 -37.43 -52.68
N PRO A 282 -21.29 -36.72 -53.60
CA PRO A 282 -21.70 -37.32 -54.85
C PRO A 282 -20.46 -37.72 -55.67
N ASP A 283 -20.44 -38.96 -56.16
CA ASP A 283 -19.39 -39.42 -57.08
C ASP A 283 -19.32 -38.50 -58.31
N PRO A 284 -18.11 -38.10 -58.76
CA PRO A 284 -17.92 -37.20 -59.90
C PRO A 284 -18.28 -37.80 -61.26
#